data_AF-A0A956ZN68-F1
#
_entry.id   AF-A0A956ZN68-F1
#
_cell.length_a   1.000
_cell.length_b   1.000
_cell.length_c   1.000
_cell.angle_alpha   90.00
_cell.angle_beta   90.00
_cell.angle_gamma   90.00
#
_symmetry.space_group_name_H-M   'P 1'
#
loop_
_entity.id
_entity.type
_entity.pdbx_description
1 polymer ?
#
loop_
_entity_poly.entity_id
_entity_poly.type
_entity_poly.pdbx_seq_one_letter_code
_entity_poly.pdbx_strand_id
1 'polypeptide(L)'
;MRRIAVVGLPYFGTRVASTLIGAGYDARFVPAAREAARNPRGLVHLVRADLVYAIGSSIDRRAPLARLARWKQVLMHWVGSDVVQGLAAERGGRVSGRLRTAAHWADASWLIEEMAPLGLAVEEHPLPMP
;
A
#
# COMPACT_ATOMS: atom_id res chain seq x y z
N MET A 1 -14.34 8.00 13.66
CA MET A 1 -14.12 7.80 12.21
C MET A 1 -12.68 7.36 12.00
N ARG A 2 -12.42 6.24 11.30
CA ARG A 2 -11.04 5.77 11.06
C ARG A 2 -10.38 6.62 9.98
N ARG A 3 -9.12 7.01 10.22
CA ARG A 3 -8.30 7.83 9.31
C ARG A 3 -7.45 6.93 8.42
N ILE A 4 -7.61 7.06 7.11
CA ILE A 4 -6.90 6.26 6.13
C ILE A 4 -6.04 7.18 5.26
N ALA A 5 -4.75 6.89 5.20
CA ALA A 5 -3.86 7.49 4.20
C ALA A 5 -3.71 6.52 3.04
N VAL A 6 -4.11 6.94 1.85
CA VAL A 6 -3.93 6.16 0.62
C VAL A 6 -2.65 6.64 -0.06
N VAL A 7 -1.68 5.76 -0.28
CA VAL A 7 -0.41 6.06 -0.95
C VAL A 7 -0.23 5.19 -2.18
N GLY A 8 0.46 5.68 -3.19
CA GLY A 8 0.74 4.91 -4.41
C GLY A 8 0.39 5.65 -5.69
N LEU A 9 -0.16 4.91 -6.66
CA LEU A 9 -0.50 5.39 -7.99
C LEU A 9 -1.57 6.49 -7.94
N PRO A 10 -1.35 7.70 -8.51
CA PRO A 10 -2.27 8.83 -8.36
C PRO A 10 -3.72 8.56 -8.80
N TYR A 11 -3.91 7.90 -9.93
CA TYR A 11 -5.24 7.58 -10.45
C TYR A 11 -6.02 6.68 -9.47
N PHE A 12 -5.47 5.50 -9.15
CA PHE A 12 -6.11 4.57 -8.23
C PHE A 12 -6.21 5.13 -6.81
N GLY A 13 -5.16 5.81 -6.33
CA GLY A 13 -5.12 6.36 -4.99
C GLY A 13 -6.18 7.43 -4.75
N THR A 14 -6.43 8.31 -5.74
CA THR A 14 -7.52 9.29 -5.64
C THR A 14 -8.89 8.64 -5.71
N ARG A 15 -9.11 7.66 -6.59
CA ARG A 15 -10.38 6.92 -6.70
C ARG A 15 -10.70 6.16 -5.41
N VAL A 16 -9.74 5.40 -4.89
CA VAL A 16 -9.89 4.64 -3.64
C VAL A 16 -10.16 5.58 -2.47
N ALA A 17 -9.44 6.72 -2.36
CA ALA A 17 -9.72 7.71 -1.33
C ALA A 17 -11.15 8.26 -1.42
N SER A 18 -11.63 8.59 -2.63
CA SER A 18 -13.00 9.07 -2.85
C SER A 18 -14.05 8.01 -2.48
N THR A 19 -13.83 6.74 -2.84
CA THR A 19 -14.73 5.64 -2.45
C THR A 19 -14.78 5.47 -0.94
N LEU A 20 -13.64 5.53 -0.26
CA LEU A 20 -13.57 5.46 1.20
C LEU A 20 -14.27 6.65 1.88
N ILE A 21 -14.13 7.85 1.33
CA ILE A 21 -14.89 9.03 1.80
C ILE A 21 -16.40 8.78 1.65
N GLY A 22 -16.84 8.28 0.49
CA GLY A 22 -18.24 7.94 0.25
C GLY A 22 -18.79 6.88 1.21
N ALA A 23 -17.92 5.98 1.70
CA ALA A 23 -18.24 4.98 2.72
C ALA A 23 -18.12 5.49 4.17
N GLY A 24 -17.87 6.79 4.38
CA GLY A 24 -17.82 7.41 5.71
C GLY A 24 -16.48 7.32 6.43
N TYR A 25 -15.38 7.06 5.73
CA TYR A 25 -14.02 7.11 6.28
C TYR A 25 -13.37 8.48 6.11
N ASP A 26 -12.44 8.83 7.01
CA ASP A 26 -11.57 10.00 6.84
C ASP A 26 -10.36 9.59 5.98
N ALA A 27 -10.57 9.53 4.67
CA ALA A 27 -9.57 9.06 3.73
C ALA A 27 -8.95 10.20 2.91
N ARG A 28 -7.64 10.10 2.64
CA ARG A 28 -6.97 11.05 1.75
C ARG A 28 -5.86 10.38 0.96
N PHE A 29 -5.78 10.71 -0.32
CA PHE A 29 -4.63 10.37 -1.14
C PHE A 29 -3.41 11.23 -0.75
N VAL A 30 -2.29 10.57 -0.50
CA VAL A 30 -0.98 11.16 -0.24
C VAL A 30 -0.03 10.64 -1.32
N PRO A 31 0.41 11.50 -2.26
CA PRO A 31 1.36 11.11 -3.29
C PRO A 31 2.68 10.63 -2.69
N ALA A 32 3.48 9.92 -3.49
CA ALA A 32 4.70 9.24 -3.06
C ALA A 32 5.59 10.10 -2.13
N ALA A 33 6.33 9.45 -1.23
CA ALA A 33 7.04 10.08 -0.11
C ALA A 33 7.87 11.34 -0.46
N ARG A 34 8.42 11.41 -1.69
CA ARG A 34 9.22 12.56 -2.17
C ARG A 34 8.36 13.80 -2.45
N GLU A 35 7.11 13.63 -2.85
CA GLU A 35 6.12 14.68 -3.08
C GLU A 35 5.36 15.01 -1.78
N ALA A 36 5.11 14.01 -0.93
CA ALA A 36 4.53 14.22 0.40
C ALA A 36 5.40 15.13 1.28
N ALA A 37 6.72 15.05 1.17
CA ALA A 37 7.65 15.95 1.87
C ALA A 37 7.47 17.44 1.47
N ARG A 38 6.94 17.70 0.27
CA ARG A 38 6.61 19.05 -0.22
C ARG A 38 5.18 19.48 0.13
N ASN A 39 4.37 18.57 0.67
CA ASN A 39 2.99 18.82 1.05
C ASN A 39 2.78 18.55 2.55
N PRO A 40 2.98 19.57 3.42
CA PRO A 40 2.89 19.41 4.86
C PRO A 40 1.53 18.88 5.33
N ARG A 41 0.44 19.18 4.59
CA ARG A 41 -0.89 18.63 4.89
C ARG A 41 -0.97 17.12 4.62
N GLY A 42 -0.34 16.65 3.54
CA GLY A 42 -0.23 15.22 3.23
C GLY A 42 0.58 14.46 4.28
N LEU A 43 1.69 15.04 4.75
CA LEU A 43 2.51 14.47 5.81
C LEU A 43 1.74 14.37 7.14
N VAL A 44 1.01 15.43 7.53
CA VAL A 44 0.17 15.41 8.73
C VAL A 44 -0.89 14.31 8.63
N HIS A 45 -1.54 14.15 7.48
CA HIS A 45 -2.54 13.10 7.29
C HIS A 45 -1.93 11.70 7.43
N LEU A 46 -0.77 11.47 6.82
CA LEU A 46 -0.04 10.20 6.91
C LEU A 46 0.37 9.88 8.35
N VAL A 47 0.86 10.88 9.10
CA VAL A 47 1.22 10.72 10.52
C VAL A 47 -0.01 10.49 11.39
N ARG A 48 -1.15 11.08 11.05
CA ARG A 48 -2.41 10.95 11.80
C ARG A 48 -3.26 9.76 11.38
N ALA A 49 -2.89 9.05 10.31
CA ALA A 49 -3.64 7.90 9.84
C ALA A 49 -3.56 6.74 10.84
N ASP A 50 -4.67 6.02 10.97
CA ASP A 50 -4.77 4.77 11.71
C ASP A 50 -4.30 3.61 10.80
N LEU A 51 -4.57 3.71 9.49
CA LEU A 51 -4.21 2.75 8.45
C LEU A 51 -3.55 3.45 7.25
N VAL A 52 -2.48 2.86 6.73
CA VAL A 52 -1.89 3.21 5.42
C VAL A 52 -2.31 2.17 4.39
N TYR A 53 -3.11 2.59 3.41
CA TYR A 53 -3.47 1.79 2.24
C TYR A 53 -2.46 2.08 1.14
N ALA A 54 -1.58 1.13 0.85
CA ALA A 54 -0.49 1.29 -0.10
C ALA A 54 -0.75 0.52 -1.41
N ILE A 55 -0.98 1.24 -2.50
CA ILE A 55 -1.23 0.68 -3.83
C ILE A 55 0.07 0.70 -4.64
N GLY A 56 0.47 -0.41 -5.27
CA GLY A 56 1.63 -0.42 -6.15
C GLY A 56 2.94 -0.10 -5.42
N SER A 57 3.13 -0.65 -4.22
CA SER A 57 4.21 -0.25 -3.30
C SER A 57 5.21 -1.37 -3.03
N SER A 58 6.39 -1.01 -2.53
CA SER A 58 7.47 -1.98 -2.28
C SER A 58 7.42 -2.59 -0.89
N ILE A 59 7.54 -3.92 -0.82
CA ILE A 59 7.68 -4.70 0.42
C ILE A 59 9.13 -4.71 0.95
N ASP A 60 10.10 -4.19 0.20
CA ASP A 60 11.51 -4.16 0.59
C ASP A 60 11.70 -3.37 1.89
N ARG A 61 12.50 -3.91 2.83
CA ARG A 61 12.83 -3.31 4.12
C ARG A 61 13.50 -1.94 4.03
N ARG A 62 14.06 -1.59 2.87
CA ARG A 62 14.67 -0.28 2.60
C ARG A 62 13.66 0.75 2.07
N ALA A 63 12.47 0.32 1.67
CA ALA A 63 11.45 1.22 1.15
C ALA A 63 10.91 2.16 2.24
N PRO A 64 10.46 3.39 1.89
CA PRO A 64 9.82 4.29 2.83
C PRO A 64 8.62 3.67 3.56
N LEU A 65 7.85 2.80 2.88
CA LEU A 65 6.71 2.10 3.46
C LEU A 65 7.11 1.18 4.62
N ALA A 66 8.26 0.51 4.54
CA ALA A 66 8.77 -0.34 5.62
C ALA A 66 9.09 0.46 6.89
N ARG A 67 9.51 1.73 6.73
CA ARG A 67 9.69 2.64 7.88
C ARG A 67 8.34 3.00 8.49
N LEU A 68 7.36 3.37 7.67
CA LEU A 68 6.01 3.70 8.13
C LEU A 68 5.34 2.54 8.86
N ALA A 69 5.53 1.31 8.38
CA ALA A 69 5.00 0.08 8.98
C ALA A 69 5.52 -0.21 10.39
N ARG A 70 6.53 0.52 10.88
CA ARG A 70 6.97 0.43 12.27
C ARG A 70 5.98 1.05 13.25
N TRP A 71 5.17 1.99 12.77
CA TRP A 71 4.27 2.80 13.61
C TRP A 71 2.83 2.80 13.12
N LYS A 72 2.56 2.21 11.94
CA LYS A 72 1.27 2.23 11.26
C LYS A 72 0.84 0.82 10.88
N GLN A 73 -0.47 0.58 10.96
CA GLN A 73 -1.06 -0.55 10.24
C GLN A 73 -0.96 -0.27 8.75
N VAL A 74 -0.62 -1.29 7.98
CA VAL A 74 -0.45 -1.20 6.54
C VAL A 74 -1.30 -2.26 5.87
N LEU A 75 -1.97 -1.86 4.80
CA LEU A 75 -2.55 -2.75 3.81
C LEU A 75 -1.78 -2.53 2.52
N MET A 76 -1.21 -3.59 1.96
CA MET A 76 -0.52 -3.55 0.67
C MET A 76 -1.44 -4.09 -0.41
N HIS A 77 -1.67 -3.30 -1.45
CA HIS A 77 -2.45 -3.67 -2.61
C HIS A 77 -1.55 -3.78 -3.83
N TRP A 78 -1.41 -5.01 -4.32
CA TRP A 78 -0.56 -5.41 -5.43
C TRP A 78 -1.28 -5.27 -6.76
N VAL A 79 -0.65 -4.58 -7.72
CA VAL A 79 -1.31 -4.16 -8.97
C VAL A 79 -0.48 -4.44 -10.22
N GLY A 80 0.68 -5.11 -10.09
CA GLY A 80 1.49 -5.56 -11.23
C GLY A 80 2.98 -5.54 -10.92
N SER A 81 3.70 -4.52 -11.41
CA SER A 81 5.19 -4.49 -11.32
C SER A 81 5.77 -4.55 -9.90
N ASP A 82 4.97 -4.19 -8.90
CA ASP A 82 5.32 -4.35 -7.49
C ASP A 82 5.47 -5.82 -7.08
N VAL A 83 4.72 -6.74 -7.69
CA VAL A 83 4.89 -8.20 -7.51
C VAL A 83 6.30 -8.63 -7.92
N VAL A 84 6.74 -8.24 -9.13
CA VAL A 84 8.08 -8.55 -9.64
C VAL A 84 9.17 -8.01 -8.71
N GLN A 85 9.00 -6.78 -8.23
CA GLN A 85 9.91 -6.17 -7.26
C GLN A 85 9.89 -6.89 -5.91
N GLY A 86 8.72 -7.33 -5.45
CA GLY A 86 8.53 -8.13 -4.25
C GLY A 86 9.28 -9.46 -4.32
N LEU A 87 9.13 -10.20 -5.43
CA LEU A 87 9.86 -11.45 -5.68
C LEU A 87 11.37 -11.24 -5.74
N ALA A 88 11.83 -10.12 -6.31
CA ALA A 88 13.24 -9.75 -6.28
C ALA A 88 13.75 -9.39 -4.87
N ALA A 89 12.90 -8.80 -4.02
CA ALA A 89 13.21 -8.55 -2.62
C ALA A 89 13.25 -9.85 -1.81
N GLU A 90 12.35 -10.80 -2.07
CA GLU A 90 12.32 -12.12 -1.43
C GLU A 90 13.60 -12.90 -1.71
N ARG A 91 13.93 -13.07 -3.00
CA ARG A 91 15.17 -13.75 -3.41
C ARG A 91 16.43 -13.11 -2.84
N GLY A 92 16.38 -11.80 -2.59
CA GLY A 92 17.48 -11.06 -2.00
C GLY A 92 17.50 -11.00 -0.47
N GLY A 93 16.56 -11.65 0.23
CA GLY A 93 16.44 -11.56 1.68
C GLY A 93 16.18 -10.12 2.17
N ARG A 94 15.47 -9.32 1.38
CA ARG A 94 15.20 -7.90 1.67
C ARG A 94 13.75 -7.61 2.04
N VAL A 95 12.87 -8.60 2.11
CA VAL A 95 11.49 -8.38 2.55
C VAL A 95 11.44 -7.83 3.98
N SER A 96 10.62 -6.81 4.19
CA SER A 96 10.35 -6.26 5.52
C SER A 96 9.51 -7.24 6.33
N GLY A 97 10.00 -7.69 7.49
CA GLY A 97 9.22 -8.56 8.37
C GLY A 97 7.90 -7.94 8.84
N ARG A 98 7.85 -6.61 9.02
CA ARG A 98 6.61 -5.89 9.37
C ARG A 98 5.60 -5.84 8.23
N LEU A 99 6.08 -5.71 6.99
CA LEU A 99 5.20 -5.71 5.83
C LEU A 99 4.78 -7.13 5.46
N ARG A 100 5.58 -8.15 5.76
CA ARG A 100 5.19 -9.56 5.58
C ARG A 100 3.96 -9.94 6.41
N THR A 101 3.81 -9.33 7.59
CA THR A 101 2.66 -9.55 8.48
C THR A 101 1.51 -8.55 8.24
N ALA A 102 1.61 -7.73 7.21
CA ALA A 102 0.56 -6.78 6.85
C ALA A 102 -0.61 -7.50 6.16
N ALA A 103 -1.73 -6.81 6.01
CA ALA A 103 -2.78 -7.28 5.11
C ALA A 103 -2.31 -7.10 3.65
N HIS A 104 -2.56 -8.10 2.80
CA HIS A 104 -2.20 -8.08 1.40
C HIS A 104 -3.41 -8.35 0.52
N TRP A 105 -3.67 -7.46 -0.43
CA TRP A 105 -4.71 -7.58 -1.44
C TRP A 105 -4.10 -7.52 -2.83
N ALA A 106 -4.69 -8.21 -3.79
CA ALA A 106 -4.26 -8.18 -5.19
C ALA A 106 -5.41 -7.76 -6.10
N ASP A 107 -5.08 -6.99 -7.12
CA ASP A 107 -6.04 -6.46 -8.10
C ASP A 107 -6.64 -7.56 -8.99
N ALA A 108 -5.91 -8.66 -9.16
CA ALA A 108 -6.32 -9.80 -9.99
C ALA A 108 -5.80 -11.13 -9.42
N SER A 109 -6.59 -12.18 -9.59
CA SER A 109 -6.23 -13.55 -9.20
C SER A 109 -4.86 -14.02 -9.72
N TRP A 110 -4.48 -13.70 -10.96
CA TRP A 110 -3.15 -14.09 -11.49
C TRP A 110 -1.99 -13.49 -10.69
N LEU A 111 -2.16 -12.31 -10.08
CA LEU A 111 -1.12 -11.71 -9.25
C LEU A 111 -0.93 -12.50 -7.95
N ILE A 112 -2.00 -13.10 -7.42
CA ILE A 112 -1.93 -13.97 -6.23
C ILE A 112 -1.07 -15.19 -6.55
N GLU A 113 -1.29 -15.80 -7.71
CA GLU A 113 -0.50 -16.95 -8.19
C GLU A 113 0.98 -16.58 -8.35
N GLU A 114 1.28 -15.45 -8.99
CA GLU A 114 2.65 -14.95 -9.14
C GLU A 114 3.32 -14.65 -7.79
N MET A 115 2.54 -14.24 -6.80
CA MET A 115 3.01 -13.93 -5.45
C MET A 115 3.17 -15.14 -4.54
N ALA A 116 2.76 -16.34 -4.96
CA ALA A 116 2.87 -17.56 -4.15
C ALA A 116 4.26 -17.77 -3.52
N PRO A 117 5.40 -17.50 -4.21
CA PRO A 117 6.73 -17.63 -3.61
C PRO A 117 7.00 -16.68 -2.43
N LEU A 118 6.24 -15.60 -2.28
CA LEU A 118 6.34 -14.71 -1.13
C LEU A 118 5.78 -15.34 0.15
N GLY A 119 4.96 -16.39 0.05
CA GLY A 119 4.31 -17.03 1.20
C GLY A 119 3.41 -16.09 2.00
N LEU A 120 2.77 -15.13 1.33
CA LEU A 120 1.85 -14.17 1.92
C LEU A 120 0.42 -14.68 1.80
N ALA A 121 -0.41 -14.40 2.81
CA ALA A 121 -1.86 -14.53 2.66
C ALA A 121 -2.38 -13.32 1.89
N VAL A 122 -2.78 -13.53 0.64
CA VAL A 122 -3.25 -12.47 -0.27
C VAL A 122 -4.70 -12.75 -0.66
N GLU A 123 -5.55 -11.74 -0.55
CA GLU A 123 -6.95 -11.80 -1.01
C GLU A 123 -7.13 -11.05 -2.33
N GLU A 124 -8.02 -11.52 -3.20
CA GLU A 124 -8.38 -10.81 -4.42
C GLU A 124 -9.36 -9.66 -4.11
N HIS A 125 -8.98 -8.43 -4.47
CA HIS A 125 -9.81 -7.24 -4.34
C HIS A 125 -9.56 -6.33 -5.54
N PRO A 126 -10.34 -6.44 -6.62
CA PRO A 126 -10.14 -5.60 -7.80
C PRO A 126 -10.27 -4.12 -7.49
N LEU A 127 -9.34 -3.32 -8.01
CA LEU A 127 -9.42 -1.86 -7.99
C LEU A 127 -10.50 -1.37 -8.96
N PRO A 128 -11.04 -0.16 -8.74
CA PRO A 128 -12.00 0.42 -9.65
C PRO A 128 -11.36 0.63 -11.03
N MET A 129 -11.76 -0.19 -12.00
CA MET A 129 -11.43 0.02 -13.41
C MET A 129 -12.18 1.26 -13.94
N PRO A 130 -11.61 1.97 -14.94
CA PRO A 130 -12.34 2.98 -15.69
C PRO A 130 -13.56 2.41 -16.42
#